data_AF-A0A2I6QRT1-F1
#
_entry.id   AF-A0A2I6QRT1-F1
#
_cell.length_a   1.000
_cell.length_b   1.000
_cell.length_c   1.000
_cell.angle_alpha   90.00
_cell.angle_beta   90.00
_cell.angle_gamma   90.00
#
_symmetry.space_group_name_H-M   'P 1'
#
loop_
_entity.id
_entity.type
_entity.pdbx_description
1 polymer ?
#
loop_
_entity_poly.entity_id
_entity_poly.type
_entity_poly.pdbx_seq_one_letter_code
_entity_poly.pdbx_strand_id
1 'polypeptide(L)'
;KWLILQELTTHSLATIATIMAMSALLSLFFYLRLAYVTTLTLHPTTTKNTNKWRFQPKPPTMPITTLTILSFLLLPMMPLLCP
;
A
#
# COMPACT_ATOMS: atom_id res chain seq x y z
N LYS A 1 5.19 6.32 8.84
CA LYS A 1 4.14 6.26 9.90
C LYS A 1 4.70 5.80 11.24
N TRP A 2 5.40 4.66 11.31
CA TRP A 2 6.01 4.18 12.55
C TRP A 2 7.03 5.18 13.15
N LEU A 3 7.92 5.73 12.31
CA LEU A 3 8.91 6.74 12.72
C LEU A 3 8.27 8.05 13.23
N ILE A 4 7.14 8.45 12.64
CA ILE A 4 6.35 9.61 13.09
C ILE A 4 5.70 9.33 14.46
N LEU A 5 5.15 8.13 14.67
CA LEU A 5 4.61 7.76 15.98
C LEU A 5 5.71 7.73 17.05
N GLN A 6 6.90 7.23 16.71
CA GLN A 6 8.03 7.20 17.63
C GLN A 6 8.45 8.61 18.07
N GLU A 7 8.58 9.54 17.12
CA GLU A 7 8.89 10.95 17.40
C GLU A 7 7.77 11.69 18.16
N LEU A 8 6.49 11.34 17.93
CA LEU A 8 5.40 11.92 18.72
C LEU A 8 5.32 11.37 20.15
N THR A 9 5.71 10.11 20.36
CA THR A 9 5.75 9.52 21.71
C THR A 9 6.90 10.06 22.55
N THR A 10 8.05 10.39 21.94
CA THR A 10 9.16 11.06 22.65
C THR A 10 8.80 12.48 23.07
N HIS A 11 7.92 13.15 22.32
CA HIS A 11 7.35 14.47 22.64
C HIS A 11 6.09 14.44 23.54
N SER A 12 5.77 13.31 24.18
CA SER A 12 4.67 13.13 25.14
C SER A 12 3.25 13.50 24.66
N LEU A 13 3.04 13.60 23.35
CA LEU A 13 1.75 13.94 22.71
C LEU A 13 0.91 12.68 22.41
N ALA A 14 0.59 11.91 23.45
CA ALA A 14 -0.12 10.63 23.32
C ALA A 14 -1.51 10.75 22.65
N THR A 15 -2.24 11.84 22.92
CA THR A 15 -3.59 12.07 22.35
C THR A 15 -3.57 12.32 20.84
N ILE A 16 -2.55 13.01 20.32
CA ILE A 16 -2.39 13.24 18.88
C ILE A 16 -1.98 11.94 18.18
N ALA A 17 -1.13 11.14 18.84
CA ALA A 17 -0.72 9.83 18.35
C ALA A 17 -1.92 8.87 18.16
N THR A 18 -2.86 8.83 19.12
CA THR A 18 -4.06 7.97 19.00
C THR A 18 -5.01 8.42 17.90
N ILE A 19 -5.23 9.73 17.72
CA ILE A 19 -6.05 10.26 16.62
C ILE A 19 -5.43 9.90 15.25
N MET A 20 -4.11 10.06 15.12
CA MET A 20 -3.41 9.65 13.90
C MET A 20 -3.48 8.13 13.66
N ALA A 21 -3.35 7.32 14.71
CA ALA A 21 -3.50 5.88 14.61
C ALA A 21 -4.91 5.50 14.13
N MET A 22 -5.97 6.06 14.72
CA MET A 22 -7.37 5.83 14.31
C MET A 22 -7.61 6.19 12.84
N SER A 23 -7.08 7.32 12.37
CA SER A 23 -7.15 7.71 10.95
C SER A 23 -6.43 6.71 10.04
N ALA A 24 -5.27 6.20 10.46
CA ALA A 24 -4.55 5.16 9.74
C ALA A 24 -5.36 3.85 9.66
N LEU A 25 -6.01 3.42 10.75
CA LEU A 25 -6.86 2.24 10.75
C LEU A 25 -8.06 2.38 9.79
N LEU A 26 -8.68 3.56 9.73
CA LEU A 26 -9.79 3.81 8.81
C LEU A 26 -9.37 3.68 7.34
N SER A 27 -8.19 4.21 6.99
CA SER A 27 -7.62 4.03 5.64
C SER A 27 -7.35 2.57 5.32
N LEU A 28 -6.89 1.79 6.29
CA LEU A 28 -6.60 0.36 6.13
C LEU A 28 -7.87 -0.47 5.89
N PHE A 29 -8.97 -0.15 6.58
CA PHE A 29 -10.27 -0.80 6.34
C PHE A 29 -10.77 -0.58 4.90
N PHE A 30 -10.59 0.64 4.37
CA PHE A 30 -10.93 0.94 2.96
C PHE A 30 -10.08 0.10 1.99
N TYR A 31 -8.77 0.00 2.21
CA TYR A 31 -7.89 -0.84 1.39
C TYR A 31 -8.29 -2.32 1.45
N LEU A 32 -8.65 -2.85 2.62
CA LEU A 32 -9.10 -4.24 2.76
C LEU A 32 -10.37 -4.53 1.97
N ARG A 33 -11.37 -3.64 2.02
CA ARG A 33 -12.61 -3.79 1.24
C ARG A 33 -12.33 -3.74 -0.26
N LEU A 34 -11.47 -2.83 -0.70
CA LEU A 34 -11.05 -2.72 -2.10
C LEU A 34 -10.30 -3.98 -2.56
N ALA A 35 -9.32 -4.44 -1.78
CA ALA A 35 -8.59 -5.68 -2.04
C ALA A 35 -9.54 -6.87 -2.11
N TYR A 36 -10.48 -6.99 -1.16
CA TYR A 36 -11.46 -8.06 -1.14
C TYR A 36 -12.30 -8.13 -2.43
N VAL A 37 -12.81 -7.00 -2.90
CA VAL A 37 -13.63 -6.90 -4.12
C VAL A 37 -12.80 -7.15 -5.39
N THR A 38 -11.49 -6.87 -5.38
CA THR A 38 -10.63 -6.92 -6.58
C THR A 38 -9.84 -8.21 -6.73
N THR A 39 -9.36 -8.82 -5.64
CA THR A 39 -8.50 -10.00 -5.67
C THR A 39 -9.17 -11.26 -5.13
N LEU A 40 -10.01 -11.14 -4.10
CA LEU A 40 -10.55 -12.29 -3.37
C LEU A 40 -11.90 -12.76 -3.92
N THR A 41 -12.71 -11.86 -4.47
CA THR A 41 -13.96 -12.22 -5.14
C THR A 41 -13.80 -12.04 -6.64
N LEU A 42 -13.78 -13.12 -7.42
CA LEU A 42 -13.89 -13.02 -8.89
C LEU A 42 -15.24 -12.38 -9.23
N HIS A 43 -15.24 -11.07 -9.43
CA HIS A 43 -16.38 -10.37 -10.03
C HIS A 43 -16.62 -11.00 -11.41
N PRO A 44 -17.87 -11.32 -11.80
CA PRO A 44 -18.16 -11.97 -13.08
C PRO A 44 -17.49 -11.19 -14.22
N THR A 45 -16.42 -11.78 -14.77
CA THR A 45 -15.64 -11.17 -15.84
C THR A 45 -16.50 -11.17 -17.11
N THR A 46 -16.70 -9.99 -17.70
CA THR A 46 -17.54 -9.85 -18.90
C THR A 46 -16.94 -10.59 -20.10
N THR A 47 -17.80 -11.07 -21.01
CA THR A 47 -17.48 -11.89 -22.20
C THR A 47 -16.43 -11.29 -23.14
N LYS A 48 -16.05 -10.01 -22.98
CA LYS A 48 -14.94 -9.37 -23.73
C LYS A 48 -13.54 -9.68 -23.18
N ASN A 49 -13.41 -10.43 -22.08
CA ASN A 49 -12.09 -10.83 -21.54
C ASN A 49 -11.43 -11.95 -22.36
N THR A 50 -12.20 -12.71 -23.15
CA THR A 50 -11.74 -13.82 -23.98
C THR A 50 -10.82 -13.41 -25.14
N ASN A 51 -10.64 -12.12 -25.45
CA ASN A 51 -9.69 -11.68 -26.48
C ASN A 51 -8.46 -10.91 -25.92
N LYS A 52 -8.39 -10.64 -24.60
CA LYS A 52 -7.23 -9.96 -24.00
C LYS A 52 -5.98 -10.83 -23.93
N TRP A 53 -6.13 -12.16 -23.88
CA TRP A 53 -4.97 -13.08 -23.95
C TRP A 53 -4.23 -13.02 -25.29
N ARG A 54 -4.92 -12.61 -26.38
CA ARG A 54 -4.34 -12.49 -27.73
C ARG A 54 -3.69 -11.13 -27.99
N PHE A 55 -4.26 -10.06 -27.47
CA PHE A 55 -3.70 -8.71 -27.60
C PHE A 55 -2.99 -8.33 -26.32
N GLN A 56 -1.66 -8.49 -26.30
CA GLN A 56 -0.83 -8.05 -25.18
C GLN A 56 -0.70 -6.53 -25.19
N PRO A 57 -1.31 -5.80 -24.24
CA PRO A 57 -0.98 -4.39 -24.07
C PRO A 57 0.50 -4.31 -23.65
N LYS A 58 1.28 -3.47 -24.31
CA LYS A 58 2.69 -3.21 -23.97
C LYS A 58 2.82 -1.83 -23.32
N PRO A 59 2.31 -1.63 -22.08
CA PRO A 59 2.53 -0.39 -21.36
C PRO A 59 4.01 -0.27 -20.97
N PRO A 60 4.55 0.95 -20.83
CA PRO A 60 5.89 1.16 -20.28
C PRO A 60 5.90 0.75 -18.79
N THR A 61 6.28 -0.49 -18.50
CA THR A 61 6.29 -1.07 -17.14
C THR A 61 7.55 -0.77 -16.35
N MET A 62 8.65 -0.36 -17.01
CA MET A 62 9.93 -0.07 -16.37
C MET A 62 9.84 0.83 -15.13
N PRO A 63 9.19 2.02 -15.16
CA PRO A 63 9.13 2.89 -13.99
C PRO A 63 8.27 2.31 -12.85
N ILE A 64 7.25 1.51 -13.16
CA ILE A 64 6.39 0.89 -12.14
C ILE A 64 7.16 -0.21 -11.42
N THR A 65 7.92 -1.02 -12.15
CA THR A 65 8.75 -2.09 -11.58
C THR A 65 9.85 -1.53 -10.69
N THR A 66 10.53 -0.44 -11.10
CA THR A 66 11.57 0.17 -10.27
C THR A 66 11.00 0.79 -9.00
N LEU A 67 9.86 1.50 -9.08
CA LEU A 67 9.21 2.10 -7.92
C LEU A 67 8.69 1.05 -6.93
N THR A 68 8.17 -0.07 -7.41
CA THR A 68 7.70 -1.17 -6.54
C THR A 68 8.87 -1.84 -5.82
N ILE A 69 9.94 -2.18 -6.54
CA ILE A 69 11.18 -2.73 -5.96
C ILE A 69 11.76 -1.77 -4.92
N LEU A 70 11.85 -0.47 -5.25
CA LEU A 70 12.35 0.55 -4.33
C LEU A 70 11.49 0.64 -3.07
N SER A 71 10.15 0.57 -3.20
CA SER A 71 9.23 0.58 -2.06
C SER A 71 9.43 -0.62 -1.14
N PHE A 72 9.69 -1.81 -1.68
CA PHE A 72 9.99 -3.01 -0.89
C PHE A 72 11.37 -2.95 -0.22
N LEU A 73 12.40 -2.46 -0.92
CA LEU A 73 13.76 -2.35 -0.36
C LEU A 73 13.93 -1.22 0.67
N LEU A 74 13.10 -0.17 0.63
CA LEU A 74 13.15 0.89 1.64
C LEU A 74 12.74 0.38 3.03
N LEU A 75 11.87 -0.64 3.11
CA LEU A 75 11.40 -1.20 4.37
C LEU A 75 12.53 -1.84 5.21
N PRO A 76 13.38 -2.73 4.68
CA PRO A 76 14.53 -3.28 5.41
C PRO A 76 15.70 -2.32 5.58
N MET A 77 15.72 -1.16 4.90
CA MET A 77 16.73 -0.12 5.12
C MET A 77 16.39 0.87 6.25
N MET A 78 15.18 0.78 6.84
CA MET A 78 14.80 1.51 8.05
C MET A 78 15.83 1.48 9.20
N PRO A 79 16.49 0.35 9.56
CA PRO A 79 17.50 0.33 10.62
C PRO A 79 18.75 1.14 10.31
N LEU A 80 19.02 1.48 9.04
CA LEU A 80 20.15 2.35 8.69
C LEU A 80 19.86 3.83 8.98
N LEU A 81 18.59 4.19 9.18
CA LEU A 81 18.11 5.57 9.34
C LEU A 81 17.86 5.96 10.80
N CYS A 82 17.76 4.97 11.70
CA CYS A 82 17.65 5.17 13.14
C CYS A 82 18.96 4.71 13.82
N PRO A 83 19.84 5.63 14.26
CA PRO A 83 20.90 5.32 15.21
C PRO A 83 20.36 5.06 16.63
#